data_AF-A0AAV7CR81-F1
#
_entry.id   AF-A0AAV7CR81-F1
#
_cell.length_a   1.000
_cell.length_b   1.000
_cell.length_c   1.000
_cell.angle_alpha   90.00
_cell.angle_beta   90.00
_cell.angle_gamma   90.00
#
_symmetry.space_group_name_H-M   'P 1'
#
loop_
_entity.id
_entity.type
_entity.pdbx_description
1 polymer ?
#
loop_
_entity_poly.entity_id
_entity_poly.type
_entity_poly.pdbx_seq_one_letter_code
_entity_poly.pdbx_strand_id
1 'polypeptide(L)'
;MLWRCPKLHLYWEKVLDRLTGLFSCTIVASVEVCILGSKIGVTGSKSGVNYVLKGLLMARKVILFNWKNKNPPNVQNWENRMDILLHAEQLDKKEVNQEMEKLRKVWLTRIPSP
;
A
#
# COMPACT_ATOMS: atom_id res chain seq x y z
N MET A 1 18.76 -8.61 14.33
CA MET A 1 18.62 -8.59 12.85
C MET A 1 17.30 -9.26 12.49
N LEU A 2 16.40 -8.55 11.82
CA LEU A 2 15.07 -9.04 11.41
C LEU A 2 15.14 -10.39 10.68
N TRP A 3 16.18 -10.54 9.86
CA TRP A 3 16.49 -11.74 9.09
C TRP A 3 16.90 -12.96 9.93
N ARG A 4 17.08 -12.80 11.25
CA ARG A 4 17.33 -13.92 12.18
C ARG A 4 16.08 -14.62 12.67
N CYS A 5 14.89 -14.05 12.43
CA CYS A 5 13.61 -14.71 12.71
C CYS A 5 13.12 -15.38 11.41
N PRO A 6 13.24 -16.71 11.24
CA PRO A 6 12.91 -17.38 9.98
C PRO A 6 11.45 -17.20 9.58
N LYS A 7 10.57 -17.18 10.59
CA LYS A 7 9.13 -16.95 10.46
C LYS A 7 8.79 -15.60 9.84
N LEU A 8 9.48 -14.54 10.27
CA LEU A 8 9.29 -13.20 9.70
C LEU A 8 10.03 -13.02 8.39
N HIS A 9 11.18 -13.66 8.22
CA HIS A 9 11.93 -13.66 6.97
C HIS A 9 11.06 -14.16 5.81
N LEU A 10 10.50 -15.37 5.94
CA LEU A 10 9.64 -15.97 4.91
C LEU A 10 8.39 -15.13 4.62
N TYR A 11 7.85 -14.45 5.64
CA TYR A 11 6.75 -13.53 5.45
C TYR A 11 7.16 -12.33 4.59
N TRP A 12 8.30 -11.70 4.91
CA TRP A 12 8.79 -10.55 4.17
C TRP A 12 9.18 -10.89 2.74
N GLU A 13 9.86 -12.01 2.51
CA GLU A 13 10.23 -12.48 1.17
C GLU A 13 9.00 -12.57 0.26
N LYS A 14 7.95 -13.26 0.72
CA LYS A 14 6.70 -13.38 -0.04
C LYS A 14 5.98 -12.04 -0.26
N VAL A 15 5.99 -11.14 0.72
CA VAL A 15 5.42 -9.79 0.55
C VAL A 15 6.20 -9.01 -0.50
N LEU A 16 7.53 -9.06 -0.45
CA LEU A 16 8.40 -8.34 -1.37
C LEU A 16 8.21 -8.87 -2.79
N ASP A 17 8.22 -10.19 -2.98
CA ASP A 17 8.00 -10.83 -4.29
C ASP A 17 6.67 -10.41 -4.92
N ARG A 18 5.60 -10.36 -4.12
CA ARG A 18 4.28 -9.89 -4.58
C ARG A 18 4.32 -8.42 -4.99
N LEU A 19 4.95 -7.57 -4.20
CA LEU A 19 5.01 -6.13 -4.49
C LEU A 19 5.87 -5.82 -5.72
N THR A 20 7.01 -6.49 -5.87
CA THR A 20 7.86 -6.34 -7.07
C THR A 20 7.13 -6.82 -8.32
N GLY A 21 6.41 -7.95 -8.23
CA GLY A 21 5.65 -8.50 -9.36
C GLY A 21 4.47 -7.64 -9.80
N LEU A 22 3.74 -7.03 -8.85
CA LEU A 22 2.54 -6.23 -9.16
C LEU A 22 2.85 -4.85 -9.73
N PHE A 23 3.92 -4.19 -9.26
CA PHE A 23 4.13 -2.77 -9.52
C PHE A 23 5.38 -2.46 -10.35
N SER A 24 6.09 -3.48 -10.85
CA SER A 24 7.35 -3.31 -11.61
C SER A 24 8.32 -2.35 -10.89
N CYS A 25 8.39 -2.46 -9.57
CA CYS A 25 9.26 -1.65 -8.71
C CYS A 25 10.41 -2.51 -8.22
N THR A 26 11.57 -1.91 -7.98
CA THR A 26 12.68 -2.56 -7.27
C THR A 26 12.59 -2.19 -5.79
N ILE A 27 12.68 -3.20 -4.92
CA ILE A 27 12.61 -3.03 -3.47
C ILE A 27 13.85 -3.67 -2.85
N VAL A 28 14.66 -2.87 -2.15
CA VAL A 28 15.78 -3.39 -1.37
C VAL A 28 15.22 -4.07 -0.12
N ALA A 29 15.51 -5.36 0.02
CA ALA A 29 15.18 -6.15 1.19
C ALA A 29 16.07 -5.77 2.40
N SER A 30 15.81 -4.61 3.00
CA SER A 30 16.52 -4.14 4.19
C SER A 30 15.58 -3.90 5.37
N VAL A 31 16.13 -3.86 6.59
CA VAL A 31 15.34 -3.59 7.79
C VAL A 31 14.76 -2.17 7.74
N GLU A 32 15.52 -1.23 7.19
CA GLU A 32 15.13 0.16 7.00
C GLU A 32 13.87 0.25 6.12
N VAL A 33 13.83 -0.47 5.00
CA VAL A 33 12.68 -0.46 4.09
C VAL A 33 11.50 -1.24 4.68
N CYS A 34 11.72 -2.49 5.09
CA CYS A 34 10.65 -3.39 5.51
C CYS A 34 10.05 -2.97 6.86
N ILE A 35 10.86 -2.56 7.83
CA ILE A 35 10.43 -2.33 9.21
C ILE A 35 10.35 -0.85 9.56
N LEU A 36 11.38 -0.07 9.21
CA LEU A 36 11.40 1.35 9.56
C LEU A 36 10.60 2.20 8.57
N GLY A 37 10.17 1.63 7.43
CA GLY A 37 9.38 2.34 6.43
C GLY A 37 10.18 3.36 5.63
N SER A 38 11.51 3.18 5.55
CA SER A 38 12.37 3.96 4.67
C SER A 38 11.92 3.83 3.22
N LYS A 39 11.93 4.95 2.51
CA LYS A 39 11.71 5.00 1.05
C LYS A 39 13.02 4.76 0.28
N ILE A 40 14.16 4.93 0.95
CA ILE A 40 15.49 4.74 0.37
C ILE A 40 15.66 3.25 0.09
N GLY A 41 15.72 2.88 -1.19
CA GLY A 41 15.72 1.49 -1.65
C GLY A 41 14.43 1.03 -2.32
N VAL A 42 13.44 1.91 -2.51
CA VAL A 42 12.26 1.64 -3.34
C VAL A 42 12.32 2.50 -4.60
N THR A 43 12.38 1.89 -5.77
CA THR A 43 12.45 2.60 -7.06
C THR A 43 11.41 2.08 -8.05
N GLY A 44 10.87 2.97 -8.88
CA GLY A 44 9.78 2.68 -9.82
C GLY A 44 9.00 3.94 -10.19
N SER A 45 7.83 3.77 -10.82
CA SER A 45 6.93 4.88 -11.12
C SER A 45 6.37 5.52 -9.84
N LYS A 46 6.01 6.82 -9.86
CA LYS A 46 5.46 7.51 -8.68
C LYS A 46 4.22 6.80 -8.11
N SER A 47 3.33 6.32 -8.99
CA SER A 47 2.17 5.53 -8.59
C SER A 47 2.58 4.18 -8.01
N GLY A 48 3.47 3.45 -8.67
CA GLY A 48 3.98 2.15 -8.22
C GLY A 48 4.65 2.23 -6.85
N VAL A 49 5.55 3.19 -6.64
CA VAL A 49 6.22 3.44 -5.37
C VAL A 49 5.22 3.72 -4.26
N ASN A 50 4.19 4.55 -4.52
CA ASN A 50 3.14 4.80 -3.52
C ASN A 50 2.38 3.53 -3.13
N TYR A 51 2.04 2.67 -4.10
CA TYR A 51 1.38 1.40 -3.80
C TYR A 51 2.29 0.43 -3.04
N VAL A 52 3.57 0.35 -3.40
CA VAL A 52 4.57 -0.44 -2.68
C VAL A 52 4.69 0.02 -1.23
N LEU A 53 4.80 1.33 -0.98
CA LEU A 53 4.90 1.87 0.38
C LEU A 53 3.66 1.55 1.23
N LYS A 54 2.47 1.57 0.63
CA LYS A 54 1.22 1.13 1.28
C LYS A 54 1.24 -0.37 1.58
N GLY A 55 1.72 -1.18 0.63
CA GLY A 55 1.95 -2.61 0.81
C GLY A 55 2.85 -2.94 1.98
N LEU A 56 4.01 -2.27 2.06
CA LEU A 56 4.97 -2.41 3.14
C LEU A 56 4.38 -1.94 4.48
N LEU A 57 3.62 -0.84 4.49
CA LEU A 57 2.91 -0.38 5.68
C LEU A 57 1.89 -1.41 6.16
N MET A 58 1.11 -1.99 5.25
CA MET A 58 0.13 -3.01 5.59
C MET A 58 0.81 -4.25 6.15
N ALA A 59 1.95 -4.67 5.58
CA ALA A 59 2.70 -5.82 6.08
C ALA A 59 3.15 -5.61 7.53
N ARG A 60 3.66 -4.41 7.86
CA ARG A 60 3.97 -4.03 9.25
C ARG A 60 2.74 -4.07 10.16
N LYS A 61 1.60 -3.58 9.69
CA LYS A 61 0.33 -3.65 10.44
C LYS A 61 -0.07 -5.11 10.70
N VAL A 62 0.05 -6.01 9.74
CA VAL A 62 -0.27 -7.43 9.94
C VAL A 62 0.63 -8.06 11.00
N ILE A 63 1.94 -7.78 10.96
CA ILE A 63 2.86 -8.22 12.02
C ILE A 63 2.41 -7.67 13.37
N LEU A 64 2.13 -6.37 13.46
CA LEU A 64 1.70 -5.72 14.69
C LEU A 64 0.37 -6.29 15.21
N PHE A 65 -0.60 -6.60 14.36
CA PHE A 65 -1.86 -7.22 14.79
C PHE A 65 -1.68 -8.65 15.30
N ASN A 66 -0.64 -9.35 14.84
CA ASN A 66 -0.36 -10.73 15.21
C ASN A 66 0.81 -10.86 16.19
N TRP A 67 1.29 -9.77 16.80
CA TRP A 67 2.53 -9.76 17.57
C TRP A 67 2.52 -10.67 18.81
N LYS A 68 1.34 -10.93 19.38
CA LYS A 68 1.16 -11.87 20.51
C LYS A 68 0.98 -13.33 20.06
N ASN A 69 0.78 -13.56 18.76
CA ASN A 69 0.56 -14.90 18.21
C ASN A 69 1.91 -15.60 17.98
N LYS A 70 2.00 -16.88 18.35
CA LYS A 70 3.20 -17.69 18.11
C LYS A 70 3.35 -18.09 16.62
N ASN A 71 2.26 -18.01 15.86
CA ASN A 71 2.24 -18.30 14.43
C ASN A 71 2.65 -17.06 13.62
N PRO A 72 3.45 -17.23 12.55
CA PRO A 72 3.82 -16.13 11.68
C PRO A 72 2.57 -15.52 11.02
N PRO A 73 2.63 -14.23 10.68
CA PRO A 73 1.59 -13.61 9.87
C PRO A 73 1.49 -14.28 8.50
N ASN A 74 0.26 -14.51 8.04
CA ASN A 74 -0.02 -15.12 6.75
C ASN A 74 -0.02 -14.06 5.65
N VAL A 75 0.69 -14.30 4.54
CA VAL A 75 0.64 -13.42 3.36
C VAL A 75 -0.76 -13.29 2.77
N GLN A 76 -1.60 -14.34 2.83
CA GLN A 76 -2.99 -14.24 2.38
C GLN A 76 -3.79 -13.19 3.17
N ASN A 77 -3.55 -13.08 4.49
CA ASN A 77 -4.18 -12.06 5.32
C ASN A 77 -3.69 -10.66 4.94
N TRP A 78 -2.42 -10.53 4.54
CA TRP A 78 -1.89 -9.27 4.00
C TRP A 78 -2.51 -8.92 2.64
N GLU A 79 -2.63 -9.88 1.71
CA GLU A 79 -3.30 -9.69 0.41
C GLU A 79 -4.75 -9.24 0.60
N ASN A 80 -5.52 -9.94 1.43
CA ASN A 80 -6.91 -9.57 1.71
C ASN A 80 -7.04 -8.15 2.28
N ARG A 81 -6.11 -7.73 3.14
CA ARG A 81 -6.08 -6.37 3.71
C ARG A 81 -5.65 -5.32 2.68
N MET A 82 -4.79 -5.68 1.74
CA MET A 82 -4.45 -4.84 0.61
C MET A 82 -5.65 -4.65 -0.29
N ASP A 83 -6.41 -5.70 -0.61
CA ASP A 83 -7.61 -5.58 -1.43
C ASP A 83 -8.64 -4.64 -0.80
N ILE A 84 -8.89 -4.78 0.50
CA ILE A 84 -9.79 -3.87 1.23
C ILE A 84 -9.31 -2.42 1.15
N LEU A 85 -8.00 -2.18 1.37
CA LEU A 85 -7.41 -0.84 1.29
C LEU A 85 -7.56 -0.25 -0.11
N LEU A 86 -7.25 -1.04 -1.14
CA LEU A 86 -7.34 -0.60 -2.54
C LEU A 86 -8.78 -0.32 -2.95
N HIS A 87 -9.74 -1.13 -2.52
CA HIS A 87 -11.16 -0.90 -2.77
C HIS A 87 -11.66 0.37 -2.08
N ALA A 88 -11.29 0.60 -0.81
CA ALA A 88 -11.63 1.82 -0.10
C ALA A 88 -11.10 3.07 -0.83
N GLU A 89 -9.83 3.06 -1.23
CA GLU A 89 -9.23 4.18 -1.98
C GLU A 89 -9.90 4.43 -3.34
N GLN A 90 -10.40 3.39 -4.00
CA GLN A 90 -11.15 3.55 -5.24
C GLN A 90 -12.51 4.19 -5.01
N LEU A 91 -13.19 3.84 -3.90
CA LEU A 91 -14.45 4.46 -3.51
C LEU A 91 -14.25 5.94 -3.17
N ASP A 92 -13.24 6.27 -2.37
CA ASP A 92 -12.90 7.66 -2.01
C ASP A 92 -12.63 8.51 -3.26
N LYS A 93 -11.86 7.98 -4.23
CA LYS A 93 -11.59 8.67 -5.50
C LYS A 93 -12.86 8.91 -6.31
N LYS A 94 -13.79 7.95 -6.35
CA LYS A 94 -15.06 8.09 -7.06
C LYS A 94 -15.92 9.18 -6.42
N GLU A 95 -15.99 9.20 -5.09
CA GLU A 95 -16.76 10.20 -4.34
C GLU A 95 -16.20 11.61 -4.57
N VAL A 96 -14.89 11.79 -4.45
CA VAL A 96 -14.24 13.09 -4.76
C VAL A 96 -14.52 13.53 -6.20
N ASN A 97 -14.43 12.62 -7.17
CA ASN A 97 -14.69 12.96 -8.56
C ASN A 97 -16.16 13.35 -8.80
N GLN A 98 -17.11 12.71 -8.12
CA GLN A 98 -18.52 13.08 -8.17
C GLN A 98 -18.77 14.48 -7.60
N GLU A 99 -18.18 14.81 -6.45
CA GLU A 99 -18.31 16.15 -5.85
C GLU A 99 -17.69 17.23 -6.74
N MET A 100 -16.53 16.96 -7.35
CA MET A 100 -15.90 17.89 -8.29
C MET A 100 -16.78 18.14 -9.52
N GLU A 101 -17.44 17.11 -10.05
CA GLU A 101 -18.36 17.26 -11.18
C GLU A 101 -19.62 18.04 -10.80
N LYS A 102 -20.16 17.84 -9.59
CA LYS A 102 -21.27 18.65 -9.06
C LYS A 102 -20.87 20.13 -8.97
N LEU A 103 -19.70 20.42 -8.40
CA LEU A 103 -19.19 21.79 -8.32
C LEU A 103 -19.01 22.40 -9.71
N ARG A 104 -18.40 21.67 -10.65
CA ARG A 104 -18.20 22.14 -12.02
C ARG A 104 -19.50 22.55 -12.69
N LYS A 105 -20.57 21.76 -12.52
CA LYS A 105 -21.91 22.10 -13.04
C LYS A 105 -22.46 23.38 -12.43
N VAL A 106 -22.33 23.56 -11.11
CA VAL A 106 -22.76 24.80 -10.41
C VAL A 106 -21.96 26.01 -10.87
N TRP A 107 -20.65 25.86 -11.07
CA TRP A 107 -19.79 26.95 -11.53
C TRP A 107 -20.13 27.36 -12.98
N LEU A 108 -20.37 26.40 -13.87
CA LEU A 108 -20.71 26.68 -15.27
C LEU A 108 -22.10 27.31 -15.44
N THR A 109 -23.07 27.00 -14.59
CA THR A 109 -24.41 27.63 -14.64
C THR A 109 -24.44 29.04 -14.05
N ARG A 110 -23.41 29.45 -13.30
CA ARG A 110 -23.32 30.77 -12.66
C ARG A 110 -22.53 31.81 -13.45
N ILE A 111 -21.88 31.44 -14.55
CA ILE A 111 -21.20 32.39 -15.43
C ILE A 111 -22.24 32.95 -16.42
N PRO A 112 -22.58 34.25 -16.38
CA PRO A 112 -23.46 34.85 -17.38
C PRO A 112 -22.79 34.74 -18.75
N SER A 113 -23.56 34.31 -19.76
CA SER A 113 -23.07 34.34 -21.15
C SER A 113 -22.83 35.79 -21.58
N PRO A 114 -21.71 36.10 -22.26
CA PRO A 114 -21.45 37.43 -22.80
C PRO A 114 -22.46 37.85 -23.87
#